data_AF-A0A0D0QGU8-F1
#
_entry.id   AF-A0A0D0QGU8-F1
#
_cell.length_a   1.000
_cell.length_b   1.000
_cell.length_c   1.000
_cell.angle_alpha   90.00
_cell.angle_beta   90.00
_cell.angle_gamma   90.00
#
_symmetry.space_group_name_H-M   'P 1'
#
loop_
_entity.id
_entity.type
_entity.pdbx_description
1 polymer ?
#
loop_
_entity_poly.entity_id
_entity_poly.type
_entity_poly.pdbx_seq_one_letter_code
_entity_poly.pdbx_strand_id
1 'polypeptide(L)' 'MNPIPLPGQVLVASLLGATLIGMRKLQKVPLLRNDGEISVVVVLDVKPPPDHAA' A
#
# COMPACT_ATOMS: atom_id res chain seq x y z
N MET A 1 21.12 -2.11 2.01
CA MET A 1 20.43 -0.95 2.65
C MET A 1 19.06 -0.86 2.03
N ASN A 2 17.97 -0.97 2.80
CA ASN A 2 16.64 -0.71 2.26
C ASN A 2 16.48 0.81 2.12
N PRO A 3 16.20 1.32 0.92
CA PRO A 3 16.01 2.76 0.73
C PRO A 3 14.84 3.22 1.60
N ILE A 4 15.04 4.33 2.31
CA ILE A 4 13.95 4.97 3.05
C ILE A 4 13.00 5.56 2.00
N PRO A 5 11.71 5.13 1.96
CA PRO A 5 10.77 5.68 1.00
C PRO A 5 10.55 7.17 1.26
N LEU A 6 10.30 7.92 0.19
CA LEU A 6 9.93 9.33 0.31
C LEU A 6 8.60 9.47 1.08
N PRO A 7 8.31 10.63 1.69
CA PRO A 7 7.01 10.87 2.32
C PRO A 7 5.85 10.54 1.37
N GLY A 8 4.86 9.80 1.86
CA GLY A 8 3.71 9.35 1.06
C GLY A 8 3.98 8.12 0.19
N GLN A 9 5.19 7.56 0.21
CA GLN A 9 5.52 6.30 -0.45
C GLN A 9 5.63 5.17 0.57
N VAL A 10 5.23 3.97 0.16
CA VAL A 10 5.36 2.74 0.95
C VAL A 10 6.17 1.76 0.11
N LEU A 11 7.16 1.12 0.72
CA LEU A 11 7.93 0.08 0.02
C LEU A 11 7.03 -1.07 -0.37
N VAL A 12 7.10 -1.49 -1.63
CA VAL A 12 6.35 -2.65 -2.15
C VAL A 12 6.70 -3.92 -1.38
N ALA A 13 7.96 -4.05 -0.94
CA ALA A 13 8.43 -5.18 -0.14
C ALA A 13 7.91 -5.17 1.31
N SER A 14 7.25 -4.10 1.76
CA SER A 14 6.57 -4.10 3.06
C SER A 14 5.27 -4.88 2.99
N LEU A 15 4.81 -5.40 4.12
CA LEU A 15 3.56 -6.15 4.20
C LEU A 15 2.37 -5.30 3.72
N LEU A 16 2.29 -4.03 4.14
CA LEU A 16 1.27 -3.09 3.65
C LEU A 16 1.39 -2.87 2.13
N GLY A 17 2.60 -2.60 1.63
CA GLY A 17 2.84 -2.35 0.21
C GLY A 17 2.44 -3.53 -0.67
N ALA A 18 2.83 -4.74 -0.27
CA ALA A 18 2.47 -5.98 -0.94
C ALA A 18 0.96 -6.24 -0.91
N THR A 19 0.31 -6.00 0.24
CA THR A 19 -1.14 -6.15 0.38
C THR A 19 -1.92 -5.20 -0.53
N LEU A 20 -1.44 -3.98 -0.74
CA LEU A 20 -2.12 -2.99 -1.60
C LEU A 20 -2.03 -3.32 -3.10
N ILE A 21 -1.12 -4.20 -3.54
CA ILE A 21 -0.99 -4.58 -4.95
C ILE A 21 -2.28 -5.22 -5.45
N GLY A 22 -2.84 -4.67 -6.53
CA GLY A 22 -4.05 -5.19 -7.16
C GLY A 22 -5.34 -4.91 -6.40
N MET A 23 -5.28 -4.25 -5.23
CA MET A 23 -6.48 -3.81 -4.53
C MET A 23 -7.24 -2.74 -5.32
N ARG A 24 -8.57 -2.77 -5.22
CA ARG A 24 -9.47 -1.82 -5.87
C ARG A 24 -10.08 -0.85 -4.86
N LYS A 25 -10.59 0.26 -5.37
CA LYS A 25 -11.35 1.25 -4.57
C LYS A 25 -12.47 0.57 -3.78
N LEU A 26 -12.60 0.95 -2.52
CA LEU A 26 -13.49 0.40 -1.48
C LEU A 26 -13.25 -1.07 -1.09
N GLN A 27 -12.23 -1.74 -1.64
CA GLN A 27 -11.90 -3.10 -1.23
C GLN A 27 -11.35 -3.11 0.20
N LYS A 28 -11.84 -4.05 1.00
CA LYS A 28 -11.41 -4.29 2.38
C LYS A 28 -10.64 -5.61 2.45
N VAL A 29 -9.48 -5.61 3.09
CA VAL A 29 -8.66 -6.83 3.28
C VAL A 29 -8.04 -6.85 4.68
N PRO A 30 -7.79 -8.04 5.25
CA PRO A 30 -7.01 -8.15 6.47
C PRO A 30 -5.54 -7.82 6.18
N LEU A 31 -4.90 -7.14 7.12
CA LEU A 31 -3.46 -6.87 7.15
C LEU A 31 -2.91 -7.38 8.48
N LEU A 32 -1.98 -8.32 8.39
CA LEU A 32 -1.19 -8.73 9.55
C LEU A 32 -0.22 -7.60 9.92
N ARG A 33 -0.15 -7.24 11.20
CA ARG A 33 0.78 -6.25 11.74
C ARG A 33 2.01 -6.94 12.33
N ASN A 34 3.07 -6.17 12.55
CA ASN A 34 4.34 -6.70 13.09
C ASN A 34 4.22 -7.17 14.55
N ASP A 35 3.20 -6.73 15.27
CA ASP A 35 2.85 -7.18 16.63
C ASP A 35 1.98 -8.45 16.63
N GLY A 36 1.65 -8.99 15.46
CA GLY A 36 0.80 -10.16 15.29
C GLY A 36 -0.70 -9.86 15.27
N GLU A 37 -1.10 -8.60 15.46
CA GLU A 37 -2.50 -8.19 15.34
C GLU A 37 -2.98 -8.21 13.88
N ILE A 38 -4.26 -8.46 13.66
CA ILE A 38 -4.89 -8.31 12.34
C ILE A 38 -5.71 -7.02 12.33
N SER A 39 -5.31 -6.09 11.46
CA SER A 39 -6.10 -4.89 11.15
C SER A 39 -6.83 -5.04 9.82
N VAL A 40 -7.78 -4.16 9.55
CA VAL A 40 -8.48 -4.10 8.25
C VAL A 40 -8.00 -2.87 7.49
N VAL A 41 -7.51 -3.09 6.27
CA VAL A 41 -7.16 -2.02 5.33
C VAL A 41 -8.29 -1.83 4.33
N VAL A 42 -8.65 -0.58 4.08
CA VAL A 42 -9.65 -0.19 3.07
C VAL A 42 -9.03 0.83 2.13
N VAL A 43 -9.08 0.55 0.83
CA VAL A 43 -8.64 1.52 -0.18
C VAL A 43 -9.74 2.54 -0.41
N LEU A 44 -9.51 3.81 -0.07
CA LEU A 44 -10.52 4.87 -0.24
C LEU A 44 -10.56 5.41 -1.67
N ASP A 45 -9.40 5.52 -2.31
CA ASP A 45 -9.27 6.03 -3.67
C ASP A 45 -8.00 5.46 -4.32
N VAL A 46 -8.00 5.37 -5.65
CA VAL A 46 -6.83 4.98 -6.45
C VAL A 46 -6.71 5.99 -7.57
N LYS A 47 -5.60 6.73 -7.58
CA LYS A 47 -5.29 7.67 -8.65
C LYS A 47 -4.23 7.04 -9.55
N PRO A 48 -4.35 7.17 -10.89
CA PRO A 48 -3.24 6.83 -11.75
C PRO A 48 -2.02 7.67 -11.34
N PRO A 49 -0.80 7.15 -11.53
CA PRO A 49 0.39 7.99 -11.44
C PRO A 49 0.16 9.25 -12.30
N PRO A 50 0.62 10.45 -11.87
CA PRO A 50 0.63 11.58 -12.77
C PRO A 50 1.36 11.13 -14.04
N ASP A 51 0.71 11.28 -15.21
CA ASP A 51 1.34 10.98 -16.49
C ASP A 51 2.72 11.62 -16.47
N HIS A 52 3.77 10.81 -16.47
CA HIS A 52 5.03 11.26 -17.03
C HIS A 52 4.71 11.41 -18.51
N ALA A 53 4.21 12.58 -18.89
CA ALA A 53 4.05 12.96 -20.28
C ALA A 53 5.39 12.69 -20.97
N ALA A 54 5.27 11.90 -22.04
CA ALA A 54 6.29 11.29 -22.88
C ALA A 54 7.63 12.04 -23.02
#